data_AF-A0A811T634-F1
#
_entry.id   AF-A0A811T634-F1
#
_cell.length_a   1.000
_cell.length_b   1.000
_cell.length_c   1.000
_cell.angle_alpha   90.00
_cell.angle_beta   90.00
_cell.angle_gamma   90.00
#
_symmetry.space_group_name_H-M   'P 1'
#
loop_
_entity.id
_entity.type
_entity.pdbx_description
1 polymer ?
#
loop_
_entity_poly.entity_id
_entity_poly.type
_entity_poly.pdbx_seq_one_letter_code
_entity_poly.pdbx_strand_id
1 'polypeptide(L)'
;MIHPRVAIIILNWNGWGDTLECLESVYQITYPNYDVIVVDNGSEDESVEKIREYCGGEIEVESKFFEYSSENKPIKIIGYTREEAEAGGGEEGGIDDLPSNEKLMIIKNEKNYGFVGGW
;
A
#
# COMPACT_ATOMS: atom_id res chain seq x y z
N MET A 1 9.47 -18.17 -16.72
CA MET A 1 8.03 -18.50 -16.77
C MET A 1 7.26 -17.19 -16.81
N ILE A 2 6.11 -17.14 -17.47
CA ILE A 2 5.23 -15.96 -17.42
C ILE A 2 4.39 -16.09 -16.15
N HIS A 3 4.55 -15.17 -15.21
CA HIS A 3 3.74 -15.10 -13.99
C HIS A 3 2.52 -14.22 -14.26
N PRO A 4 1.28 -14.64 -13.97
CA PRO A 4 0.11 -13.77 -14.03
C PRO A 4 0.27 -12.51 -13.15
N ARG A 5 -0.26 -11.37 -13.58
CA ARG A 5 -0.27 -10.16 -12.75
C ARG A 5 -1.36 -10.27 -11.68
N VAL A 6 -1.02 -10.02 -10.42
CA VAL A 6 -1.95 -10.07 -9.27
C VAL A 6 -2.08 -8.68 -8.65
N ALA A 7 -3.31 -8.18 -8.50
CA ALA A 7 -3.56 -6.95 -7.75
C ALA A 7 -3.97 -7.28 -6.32
N ILE A 8 -3.25 -6.73 -5.34
CA ILE A 8 -3.56 -6.84 -3.90
C ILE A 8 -4.10 -5.48 -3.47
N ILE A 9 -5.40 -5.42 -3.18
CA ILE A 9 -6.08 -4.19 -2.77
C ILE A 9 -6.33 -4.25 -1.27
N ILE A 10 -5.76 -3.30 -0.53
CA ILE A 10 -5.86 -3.17 0.92
C ILE A 10 -6.70 -1.93 1.21
N LEU A 11 -7.81 -2.10 1.94
CA LEU A 11 -8.62 -0.97 2.40
C LEU A 11 -8.08 -0.48 3.74
N ASN A 12 -7.76 0.81 3.85
CA ASN A 12 -7.38 1.45 5.10
C ASN A 12 -8.46 2.46 5.54
N TRP A 13 -8.79 2.47 6.83
CA TRP A 13 -9.62 3.50 7.46
C TRP A 13 -9.29 3.62 8.95
N ASN A 14 -8.64 4.71 9.37
CA ASN A 14 -8.27 5.00 10.77
C ASN A 14 -7.54 3.83 11.48
N GLY A 15 -6.70 3.09 10.74
CA GLY A 15 -6.15 1.80 11.17
C GLY A 15 -4.77 1.54 10.55
N TRP A 16 -3.93 2.56 10.50
CA TRP A 16 -2.63 2.46 9.82
C TRP A 16 -1.72 1.38 10.41
N GLY A 17 -1.76 1.13 11.72
CA GLY A 17 -0.93 0.11 12.37
C GLY A 17 -1.17 -1.29 11.77
N ASP A 18 -2.43 -1.69 11.63
CA ASP A 18 -2.80 -2.97 10.99
C ASP A 18 -2.42 -2.97 9.51
N THR A 19 -2.55 -1.81 8.84
CA THR A 19 -2.14 -1.66 7.43
C THR A 19 -0.62 -1.81 7.27
N LEU A 20 0.19 -1.29 8.18
CA LEU A 20 1.65 -1.44 8.15
C LEU A 20 2.06 -2.91 8.37
N GLU A 21 1.45 -3.59 9.34
CA GLU A 21 1.69 -5.02 9.57
C GLU A 21 1.30 -5.86 8.33
N CYS A 22 0.17 -5.52 7.70
CA CYS A 22 -0.27 -6.18 6.47
C CYS A 22 0.69 -5.94 5.30
N LEU A 23 1.13 -4.69 5.09
CA LEU A 23 2.08 -4.34 4.03
C LEU A 23 3.41 -5.06 4.22
N GLU A 24 3.95 -5.08 5.43
CA GLU A 24 5.21 -5.78 5.73
C GLU A 24 5.11 -7.27 5.40
N SER A 25 4.01 -7.92 5.79
CA SER A 25 3.75 -9.32 5.43
C SER A 25 3.66 -9.53 3.90
N VAL A 26 2.92 -8.66 3.20
CA VAL A 26 2.74 -8.74 1.75
C VAL A 26 4.07 -8.56 1.01
N TYR A 27 4.96 -7.69 1.49
CA TYR A 27 6.24 -7.45 0.84
C TYR A 27 7.28 -8.58 1.04
N GLN A 28 7.02 -9.51 1.97
CA GLN A 28 7.85 -10.68 2.20
C GLN A 28 7.39 -11.93 1.40
N ILE A 29 6.35 -11.83 0.56
CA ILE A 29 5.90 -12.97 -0.26
C ILE A 29 6.88 -13.27 -1.40
N THR A 30 6.89 -14.52 -1.86
CA THR A 30 7.81 -14.99 -2.91
C THR A 30 7.23 -14.90 -4.34
N TYR A 31 5.98 -14.45 -4.49
CA TYR A 31 5.36 -14.30 -5.81
C TYR A 31 5.88 -13.02 -6.47
N PRO A 32 6.44 -13.06 -7.70
CA PRO A 32 7.20 -11.93 -8.22
C PRO A 32 6.40 -10.89 -9.03
N ASN A 33 5.12 -11.14 -9.34
CA ASN A 33 4.34 -10.30 -10.26
C ASN A 33 3.02 -9.82 -9.65
N TYR A 34 3.12 -8.95 -8.66
CA TYR A 34 1.97 -8.31 -8.02
C TYR A 34 2.09 -6.79 -7.97
N ASP A 35 0.96 -6.12 -7.76
CA ASP A 35 0.91 -4.71 -7.37
C ASP A 35 0.12 -4.59 -6.08
N VAL A 36 0.61 -3.75 -5.17
CA VAL A 36 -0.07 -3.41 -3.93
C VAL A 36 -0.73 -2.05 -4.10
N ILE A 37 -2.02 -1.99 -3.79
CA ILE A 37 -2.83 -0.77 -3.84
C ILE A 37 -3.46 -0.60 -2.46
N VAL A 38 -3.12 0.48 -1.76
CA VAL A 38 -3.83 0.90 -0.55
C VAL A 38 -4.88 1.92 -0.93
N VAL A 39 -6.13 1.65 -0.55
CA VAL A 39 -7.24 2.59 -0.69
C VAL A 39 -7.52 3.18 0.68
N ASP A 40 -7.13 4.43 0.89
CA ASP A 40 -7.50 5.17 2.09
C ASP A 40 -8.94 5.68 1.96
N ASN A 41 -9.82 5.22 2.85
CA ASN A 41 -11.26 5.46 2.78
C ASN A 41 -11.68 6.72 3.55
N GLY A 42 -10.97 7.82 3.33
CA GLY A 42 -11.19 9.09 4.02
C GLY A 42 -10.85 8.97 5.51
N SER A 43 -9.65 8.49 5.81
CA SER A 43 -9.16 8.50 7.19
C SER A 43 -9.01 9.94 7.68
N GLU A 44 -9.32 10.17 8.95
CA GLU A 44 -9.20 11.47 9.62
C GLU A 44 -7.95 11.54 10.52
N ASP A 45 -7.15 10.48 10.52
CA ASP A 45 -5.89 10.36 11.26
C ASP A 45 -4.66 10.53 10.36
N GLU A 46 -3.48 10.17 10.88
CA GLU A 46 -2.20 10.27 10.18
C GLU A 46 -1.95 9.09 9.21
N SER A 47 -2.97 8.31 8.83
CA SER A 47 -2.78 7.04 8.13
C SER A 47 -1.90 7.11 6.90
N VAL A 48 -2.18 8.04 5.99
CA VAL A 48 -1.42 8.18 4.74
C VAL A 48 0.02 8.59 5.03
N GLU A 49 0.25 9.44 6.04
CA GLU A 49 1.59 9.85 6.44
C GLU A 49 2.38 8.68 7.03
N LYS A 50 1.76 7.91 7.93
CA LYS A 50 2.39 6.71 8.53
C LYS A 50 2.73 5.65 7.49
N ILE A 51 1.90 5.47 6.46
CA ILE A 51 2.21 4.60 5.32
C ILE A 51 3.41 5.12 4.53
N ARG A 52 3.55 6.44 4.36
CA ARG A 52 4.72 7.06 3.69
C ARG A 52 5.99 6.88 4.51
N GLU A 53 5.95 7.15 5.81
CA GLU A 53 7.06 6.95 6.74
C GLU A 53 7.55 5.47 6.71
N TYR A 54 6.62 4.50 6.76
CA TYR A 54 6.92 3.08 6.62
C TYR A 54 7.58 2.72 5.27
N CYS A 55 7.10 3.30 4.17
CA CYS A 55 7.70 3.09 2.85
C CYS A 55 9.09 3.72 2.75
N GLY A 56 9.32 4.83 3.45
CA GLY A 56 10.63 5.47 3.59
C GLY A 56 11.62 4.72 4.49
N GLY A 57 11.14 3.71 5.25
CA GLY A 57 11.95 2.97 6.22
C GLY A 57 12.12 3.70 7.56
N GLU A 58 11.25 4.68 7.86
CA GLU A 58 11.28 5.48 9.09
C GLU A 58 10.54 4.78 10.25
N ILE A 59 9.67 3.81 9.93
CA ILE A 59 8.94 3.00 10.90
C ILE A 59 9.35 1.54 10.74
N GLU A 60 9.82 0.94 11.83
CA GLU A 60 9.95 -0.50 11.96
C GLU A 60 8.61 -1.10 12.44
N VAL A 61 8.21 -2.21 11.84
CA VAL A 61 6.94 -2.88 12.13
C VAL A 61 7.19 -4.06 13.06
N GLU A 62 6.58 -4.02 14.24
CA GLU A 62 6.60 -5.16 15.16
C GLU A 62 5.47 -6.14 14.84
N SER A 63 5.79 -7.42 14.68
CA SER A 63 4.81 -8.49 14.53
C SER A 63 5.27 -9.75 15.26
N LYS A 64 4.31 -10.60 15.63
CA LYS A 64 4.57 -11.95 16.15
C LYS A 64 4.73 -13.00 15.04
N PHE A 65 4.50 -12.63 13.78
CA PHE A 65 4.43 -13.56 12.65
C PHE A 65 5.66 -13.53 11.75
N PHE A 66 6.38 -12.40 11.73
CA PHE A 66 7.56 -12.18 10.91
C PHE A 66 8.49 -11.18 11.59
N GLU A 67 9.74 -11.16 11.16
CA GLU A 67 10.72 -10.13 11.52
C GLU A 67 10.65 -9.01 10.48
N TYR A 68 10.83 -7.76 10.93
CA TYR A 68 10.88 -6.60 10.04
C TYR A 68 12.08 -6.68 9.07
N SER A 69 11.86 -6.28 7.81
CA SER A 69 12.91 -6.16 6.80
C SER A 69 12.99 -4.75 6.23
N SER A 70 14.20 -4.19 6.22
CA SER A 70 14.50 -2.91 5.56
C SER A 70 15.02 -3.08 4.12
N GLU A 71 15.11 -4.31 3.60
CA GLU A 71 15.75 -4.61 2.32
C GLU A 71 15.06 -3.98 1.11
N ASN A 72 13.73 -3.82 1.16
CA ASN A 72 12.95 -3.23 0.07
C ASN A 72 12.68 -1.72 0.25
N LYS A 73 13.34 -1.09 1.22
CA LYS A 73 13.17 0.34 1.49
C LYS A 73 14.24 1.14 0.72
N PRO A 74 13.89 2.29 0.10
CA PRO A 74 12.56 2.89 0.09
C PRO A 74 11.61 2.24 -0.93
N ILE A 75 10.35 2.03 -0.53
CA ILE A 75 9.28 1.64 -1.45
C ILE A 75 8.79 2.89 -2.17
N LYS A 76 8.79 2.87 -3.50
CA LYS A 76 8.33 4.01 -4.30
C LYS A 76 6.81 4.08 -4.27
N ILE A 77 6.29 5.25 -3.90
CA ILE A 77 4.85 5.50 -3.80
C ILE A 77 4.38 6.30 -5.01
N ILE A 78 3.24 5.90 -5.56
CA ILE A 78 2.41 6.76 -6.40
C ILE A 78 1.09 7.01 -5.69
N GLY A 79 0.71 8.29 -5.59
CA GLY A 79 -0.54 8.71 -4.97
C GLY A 79 -1.54 9.16 -6.02
N TYR A 80 -2.79 8.78 -5.85
CA TYR A 80 -3.92 9.25 -6.63
C TYR A 80 -5.02 9.77 -5.71
N THR A 81 -5.71 10.81 -6.11
CA THR A 81 -7.07 11.09 -5.67
C THR A 81 -8.03 10.07 -6.29
N ARG A 82 -9.23 9.96 -5.74
CA ARG A 82 -10.30 9.16 -6.34
C ARG A 82 -10.56 9.55 -7.79
N GLU A 83 -10.62 10.85 -8.08
CA GLU A 83 -10.94 11.37 -9.42
C GLU A 83 -9.86 10.97 -10.43
N GLU A 84 -8.58 11.08 -10.07
CA GLU A 84 -7.46 10.65 -10.92
C GLU A 84 -7.48 9.13 -11.17
N ALA A 85 -7.77 8.33 -10.14
CA ALA A 85 -7.89 6.88 -10.28
C ALA A 85 -9.06 6.48 -11.19
N GLU A 86 -10.23 7.12 -11.05
CA GLU A 86 -11.42 6.88 -11.90
C GLU A 86 -11.22 7.36 -13.35
N ALA A 87 -10.39 8.39 -13.57
CA ALA A 87 -10.01 8.87 -14.89
C ALA A 87 -9.02 7.95 -15.63
N GLY A 88 -8.57 6.87 -14.98
CA GLY A 88 -7.69 5.86 -15.58
C GLY A 88 -6.21 6.01 -15.20
N GLY A 89 -5.89 6.81 -14.18
CA GLY A 89 -4.50 7.00 -13.72
C GLY A 89 -3.67 7.78 -14.74
N GLY A 90 -2.39 7.40 -14.91
CA GLY A 90 -1.50 7.97 -15.91
C GLY A 90 -0.13 8.43 -15.41
N GLU A 91 0.11 8.38 -14.10
CA GLU A 91 1.42 8.69 -13.49
C GLU A 91 2.28 7.44 -13.19
N GLU A 92 1.86 6.24 -13.59
CA GLU A 92 2.60 4.98 -13.40
C GLU A 92 3.95 4.94 -14.15
N GLY A 93 4.16 5.92 -15.04
CA GLY A 93 5.39 6.16 -15.78
C GLY A 93 6.60 6.30 -14.86
N GLY A 94 7.27 5.19 -14.60
CA GLY A 94 8.47 5.11 -13.76
C GLY A 94 8.36 4.18 -12.53
N ILE A 95 7.26 3.46 -12.34
CA ILE A 95 7.19 2.32 -11.40
C ILE A 95 6.86 0.98 -12.07
N ASP A 96 6.37 0.98 -13.31
CA ASP A 96 5.99 -0.27 -13.99
C ASP A 96 7.18 -1.24 -14.12
N ASP A 97 8.39 -0.71 -14.30
CA ASP A 97 9.63 -1.48 -14.40
C ASP A 97 10.23 -1.85 -13.03
N LEU A 98 9.68 -1.33 -11.92
CA LEU A 98 10.17 -1.67 -10.58
C LEU A 98 9.69 -3.06 -10.15
N PRO A 99 10.49 -3.77 -9.36
CA PRO A 99 10.06 -4.98 -8.66
C PRO A 99 8.77 -4.75 -7.88
N SER A 100 7.91 -5.77 -7.83
CA SER A 100 6.64 -5.73 -7.09
C SER A 100 6.80 -5.34 -5.62
N ASN A 101 7.91 -5.70 -4.99
CA ASN A 101 8.18 -5.40 -3.59
C ASN A 101 8.75 -4.00 -3.33
N GLU A 102 9.00 -3.20 -4.37
CA GLU A 102 9.60 -1.86 -4.29
C GLU A 102 8.61 -0.76 -4.72
N LYS A 103 7.33 -1.08 -4.92
CA LYS A 103 6.32 -0.12 -5.36
C LYS A 103 4.99 -0.26 -4.62
N LEU A 104 4.35 0.88 -4.34
CA LEU A 104 3.03 0.99 -3.72
C LEU A 104 2.19 2.05 -4.43
N MET A 105 0.93 1.74 -4.71
CA MET A 105 -0.06 2.76 -5.10
C MET A 105 -0.93 3.09 -3.90
N ILE A 106 -1.22 4.38 -3.70
CA ILE A 106 -2.14 4.87 -2.68
C ILE A 106 -3.25 5.66 -3.37
N ILE A 107 -4.50 5.24 -3.19
CA ILE A 107 -5.69 5.99 -3.61
C ILE A 107 -6.29 6.65 -2.38
N LYS A 108 -6.34 7.98 -2.36
CA LYS A 108 -6.94 8.76 -1.28
C LYS A 108 -8.37 9.15 -1.65
N ASN A 109 -9.33 8.66 -0.87
CA ASN A 109 -10.72 9.07 -0.98
C ASN A 109 -11.01 10.30 -0.09
N GLU A 110 -11.88 11.18 -0.57
CA GLU A 110 -12.31 12.40 0.14
C GLU A 110 -13.10 12.13 1.43
N LYS A 111 -13.75 10.96 1.52
CA LYS A 111 -14.64 10.57 2.61
C LYS A 111 -14.77 9.06 2.69
N ASN A 112 -15.30 8.57 3.81
CA ASN A 112 -15.72 7.18 3.93
C ASN A 112 -16.96 6.94 3.05
N TYR A 113 -16.82 6.10 2.01
CA TYR A 113 -17.90 5.76 1.08
C TYR A 113 -18.74 4.54 1.51
N GLY A 114 -18.55 4.08 2.74
CA GLY A 114 -19.26 2.97 3.34
C GLY A 114 -18.32 1.80 3.62
N PHE A 115 -18.24 1.43 4.89
CA PHE A 115 -17.82 0.13 5.38
C PHE A 115 -18.84 -0.27 6.44
N VAL A 116 -19.46 -1.44 6.31
CA VAL A 116 -20.26 -2.02 7.39
C VAL A 116 -19.26 -2.49 8.42
N GLY A 117 -18.98 -1.64 9.41
CA GLY A 117 -18.09 -1.96 10.52
C GLY A 117 -18.45 -3.32 11.10
N GLY A 118 -17.55 -4.29 10.96
CA GLY A 118 -17.50 -5.41 11.87
C GLY A 118 -17.23 -4.85 13.26
N TRP A 119 -18.05 -5.30 14.20
CA TRP A 119 -18.11 -4.90 15.60
C TRP A 119 -16.77 -5.00 16.34
#